data_AF-A0A285LTB0-F1
#
_entry.id   AF-A0A285LTB0-F1
#
_cell.length_a   1.000
_cell.length_b   1.000
_cell.length_c   1.000
_cell.angle_alpha   90.00
_cell.angle_beta   90.00
_cell.angle_gamma   90.00
#
_symmetry.space_group_name_H-M   'P 1'
#
loop_
_entity.id
_entity.type
_entity.pdbx_description
1 polymer ?
#
loop_
_entity_poly.entity_id
_entity_poly.type
_entity_poly.pdbx_seq_one_letter_code
_entity_poly.pdbx_strand_id
1 'polypeptide(L)'
;MRVVIGIAMIALVGTLAYKKGLQPLAWLLAAGPIGFIVLFFLPSAKEEGLDRAARASRVRLGNTVGWVMSGLVVLGSIVLFAVR
;
A
#
# COMPACT_ATOMS: atom_id res chain seq x y z
N MET A 1 11.50 -15.26 -13.72
CA MET A 1 11.29 -13.82 -14.02
C MET A 1 10.07 -13.22 -13.31
N ARG A 2 8.86 -13.80 -13.43
CA ARG A 2 7.64 -13.26 -12.79
C ARG A 2 7.68 -13.16 -11.26
N VAL A 3 8.21 -14.18 -10.58
CA VAL A 3 8.35 -14.19 -9.11
C VAL A 3 9.32 -13.11 -8.62
N VAL A 4 10.44 -12.93 -9.32
CA VAL A 4 11.46 -11.91 -9.00
C VAL A 4 10.87 -10.51 -9.10
N ILE A 5 10.10 -10.23 -10.16
CA ILE A 5 9.39 -8.94 -10.33
C ILE A 5 8.37 -8.73 -9.21
N GLY A 6 7.63 -9.77 -8.80
CA GLY A 6 6.69 -9.70 -7.69
C GLY A 6 7.37 -9.33 -6.36
N ILE A 7 8.47 -10.01 -6.03
CA ILE A 7 9.26 -9.73 -4.82
C ILE A 7 9.82 -8.30 -4.84
N ALA A 8 10.37 -7.86 -5.98
CA ALA A 8 10.89 -6.50 -6.13
C ALA A 8 9.79 -5.46 -5.92
N MET A 9 8.59 -5.68 -6.46
CA MET A 9 7.45 -4.78 -6.27
C MET A 9 6.96 -4.73 -4.81
N ILE A 10 6.92 -5.87 -4.12
CA ILE A 10 6.59 -5.92 -2.69
C ILE A 10 7.58 -5.09 -1.88
N ALA A 11 8.89 -5.30 -2.11
CA ALA A 11 9.93 -4.56 -1.42
C ALA A 11 9.84 -3.05 -1.70
N LEU A 12 9.59 -2.67 -2.95
CA LEU A 12 9.50 -1.28 -3.39
C LEU A 12 8.28 -0.56 -2.79
N VAL A 13 7.09 -1.18 -2.84
CA VAL A 13 5.85 -0.64 -2.26
C VAL A 13 5.95 -0.56 -0.73
N GLY A 14 6.47 -1.60 -0.06
CA GLY A 14 6.67 -1.58 1.39
C GLY A 14 7.65 -0.48 1.83
N THR A 15 8.74 -0.31 1.10
CA THR A 15 9.72 0.75 1.37
C THR A 15 9.12 2.14 1.17
N LEU A 16 8.33 2.33 0.11
CA LEU A 16 7.66 3.61 -0.16
C LEU A 16 6.65 3.94 0.94
N ALA A 17 5.87 2.97 1.41
CA ALA A 17 4.90 3.16 2.50
C ALA A 17 5.60 3.57 3.79
N TYR A 18 6.71 2.89 4.12
CA TYR A 18 7.55 3.26 5.27
C TYR A 18 8.12 4.68 5.15
N LYS A 19 8.61 5.06 3.96
CA LYS A 19 9.12 6.41 3.70
C LYS A 19 8.03 7.49 3.78
N LYS A 20 6.78 7.15 3.53
CA LYS A 20 5.63 8.05 3.70
C LYS A 20 5.07 8.08 5.13
N GLY A 21 5.59 7.26 6.04
CA GLY A 21 5.07 7.15 7.41
C GLY A 21 3.74 6.38 7.51
N LEU A 22 3.45 5.54 6.52
CA LEU A 22 2.30 4.65 6.50
C LEU A 22 2.73 3.24 6.95
N GLN A 23 1.77 2.40 7.33
CA GLN A 23 2.03 1.02 7.72
C GLN A 23 2.42 0.17 6.50
N PRO A 24 3.64 -0.38 6.42
CA PRO A 24 4.07 -1.15 5.26
C PRO A 24 3.23 -2.41 5.04
N LEU A 25 2.78 -3.05 6.12
CA LEU A 25 1.96 -4.26 6.05
C LEU A 25 0.63 -4.02 5.33
N ALA A 26 0.00 -2.86 5.54
CA ALA A 26 -1.23 -2.48 4.84
C ALA A 26 -1.04 -2.40 3.32
N TRP A 27 0.20 -2.21 2.85
CA TRP A 27 0.54 -2.05 1.43
C TRP A 27 1.24 -3.27 0.83
N LEU A 28 1.65 -4.24 1.66
CA LEU A 28 2.43 -5.40 1.23
C LEU A 28 1.64 -6.31 0.29
N LEU A 29 0.35 -6.50 0.56
CA LEU A 29 -0.53 -7.33 -0.28
C LEU A 29 -1.15 -6.54 -1.44
N ALA A 30 -1.21 -5.21 -1.33
CA ALA A 30 -1.52 -4.31 -2.44
C ALA A 30 -0.37 -4.18 -3.45
N ALA A 31 0.76 -4.88 -3.24
CA ALA A 31 1.94 -4.78 -4.08
C ALA A 31 1.64 -5.16 -5.54
N GLY A 32 1.83 -4.20 -6.43
CA GLY A 32 1.54 -4.29 -7.86
C GLY A 32 1.52 -2.90 -8.48
N PRO A 33 1.33 -2.78 -9.80
CA PRO A 33 1.32 -1.48 -10.49
C PRO A 33 0.29 -0.52 -9.88
N ILE A 34 -0.92 -1.00 -9.61
CA ILE A 34 -2.00 -0.18 -9.08
C ILE A 34 -1.70 0.27 -7.65
N GLY A 35 -1.33 -0.64 -6.75
CA GLY A 35 -0.98 -0.26 -5.37
C GLY A 35 0.22 0.67 -5.30
N PHE A 36 1.20 0.50 -6.18
CA PHE A 36 2.31 1.43 -6.32
C PHE A 36 1.84 2.84 -6.74
N ILE A 37 1.00 2.95 -7.77
CA ILE A 37 0.46 4.22 -8.25
C ILE A 37 -0.33 4.92 -7.14
N VAL A 38 -1.27 4.23 -6.50
CA VAL A 38 -2.09 4.81 -5.42
C VAL A 38 -1.21 5.28 -4.27
N LEU A 39 -0.25 4.46 -3.85
CA LEU A 39 0.71 4.81 -2.81
C LEU A 39 1.56 6.02 -3.20
N PHE A 40 1.95 6.14 -4.47
CA PHE A 40 2.74 7.26 -4.98
C PHE A 40 2.01 8.60 -4.87
N PHE A 41 0.69 8.63 -5.09
CA PHE A 41 -0.12 9.85 -4.99
C PHE A 41 -0.63 10.17 -3.58
N LEU A 42 -0.56 9.24 -2.63
CA LEU A 42 -0.96 9.50 -1.25
C LEU A 42 -0.05 10.53 -0.56
N PRO A 43 -0.62 11.49 0.21
CA PRO A 43 0.18 12.47 0.92
C PRO A 43 1.04 11.80 2.00
N SER A 44 2.26 12.28 2.16
CA SER A 44 3.18 11.75 3.18
C SER A 44 2.74 12.18 4.57
N ALA A 45 2.71 11.25 5.53
CA ALA A 45 2.55 11.57 6.95
C ALA A 45 3.86 12.04 7.60
N LYS A 46 5.00 11.93 6.90
CA LYS A 46 6.31 12.41 7.35
C LYS A 46 6.65 13.82 6.87
N GLU A 47 5.73 14.53 6.23
CA GLU A 47 5.94 15.93 5.84
C GLU A 47 6.26 16.80 7.08
N GLU A 48 7.23 17.70 6.92
CA GLU A 48 7.70 18.59 7.99
C GLU A 48 6.66 19.69 8.26
N GLY A 49 6.59 20.16 9.51
CA GLY A 49 5.61 21.19 9.91
C GLY A 49 4.17 20.71 10.03
N LEU A 50 3.89 19.41 9.82
CA LEU A 50 2.54 18.87 9.96
C LEU A 50 2.11 18.76 11.42
N ASP A 51 0.97 19.38 11.77
CA ASP A 51 0.34 19.21 13.07
C ASP A 51 -0.01 17.74 13.35
N ARG A 52 -0.03 17.36 14.64
CA ARG A 52 -0.33 15.99 15.10
C ARG A 52 -1.68 15.50 14.59
N ALA A 53 -2.71 16.36 14.59
CA ALA A 53 -4.04 15.98 14.12
C ALA A 53 -4.05 15.69 12.61
N ALA A 54 -3.40 16.55 11.82
CA ALA A 54 -3.24 16.34 10.38
C ALA A 54 -2.43 15.07 10.07
N ARG A 55 -1.40 14.77 10.87
CA ARG A 55 -0.55 13.59 10.69
C ARG A 55 -1.35 12.32 10.94
N ALA A 56 -2.11 12.29 12.04
CA ALA A 56 -2.98 11.16 12.36
C ALA A 56 -4.02 10.91 11.26
N SER A 57 -4.61 11.96 10.70
CA SER A 57 -5.55 11.86 9.58
C SER A 57 -4.92 11.22 8.35
N ARG A 58 -3.71 11.66 7.94
CA ARG A 58 -2.99 11.10 6.79
C ARG A 58 -2.56 9.66 7.00
N VAL A 59 -2.09 9.30 8.20
CA VAL A 59 -1.76 7.91 8.54
C VAL A 59 -3.01 7.04 8.44
N ARG A 60 -4.13 7.49 9.02
CA ARG A 60 -5.39 6.74 9.00
C ARG A 60 -5.87 6.53 7.57
N LEU A 61 -5.93 7.60 6.77
CA LEU A 61 -6.35 7.52 5.37
C LEU A 61 -5.44 6.60 4.57
N GLY A 62 -4.12 6.77 4.66
CA GLY A 62 -3.15 5.95 3.93
C GLY A 62 -3.20 4.47 4.33
N ASN A 63 -3.41 4.15 5.61
CA ASN A 63 -3.54 2.77 6.07
C ASN A 63 -4.89 2.16 5.67
N THR A 64 -5.99 2.91 5.77
CA THR A 64 -7.31 2.44 5.34
C THR A 64 -7.32 2.13 3.85
N VAL A 65 -6.76 3.02 3.01
CA VAL A 65 -6.62 2.76 1.56
C VAL A 65 -5.76 1.52 1.32
N GLY A 66 -4.63 1.39 2.01
CA GLY A 66 -3.77 0.20 1.91
C GLY A 66 -4.54 -1.09 2.23
N TRP A 67 -5.27 -1.13 3.34
CA TRP A 67 -6.05 -2.30 3.74
C TRP A 67 -7.17 -2.63 2.75
N VAL A 68 -7.89 -1.62 2.24
CA VAL A 68 -8.92 -1.83 1.22
C VAL A 68 -8.32 -2.42 -0.05
N MET A 69 -7.21 -1.85 -0.54
CA MET A 69 -6.51 -2.35 -1.72
C MET A 69 -6.01 -3.79 -1.52
N SER A 70 -5.38 -4.06 -0.38
CA SER A 70 -4.94 -5.39 0.00
C SER A 70 -6.10 -6.40 0.04
N GLY A 71 -7.23 -6.02 0.63
CA GLY A 71 -8.44 -6.82 0.67
C GLY A 71 -9.00 -7.13 -0.72
N LEU A 72 -9.07 -6.13 -1.60
CA LEU A 72 -9.51 -6.31 -3.00
C LEU A 72 -8.60 -7.26 -3.77
N VAL A 73 -7.28 -7.16 -3.59
CA VAL A 73 -6.33 -8.07 -4.24
C VAL A 73 -6.51 -9.50 -3.74
N VAL A 74 -6.66 -9.70 -2.44
CA VAL A 74 -6.88 -11.03 -1.85
C VAL A 74 -8.20 -11.62 -2.35
N LEU A 75 -9.30 -10.85 -2.28
CA LEU A 75 -10.61 -11.29 -2.77
C LEU A 75 -10.59 -11.61 -4.27
N GLY A 76 -10.01 -10.75 -5.09
CA GLY A 76 -9.86 -10.99 -6.53
C GLY A 76 -9.03 -12.24 -6.83
N SER A 77 -7.98 -12.49 -6.03
CA SER A 77 -7.18 -13.72 -6.14
C SER A 77 -8.00 -14.95 -5.80
N ILE A 78 -8.76 -14.94 -4.70
CA ILE A 78 -9.63 -16.05 -4.30
C ILE A 78 -10.66 -16.36 -5.40
N VAL A 79 -11.34 -15.35 -5.93
CA VAL A 79 -12.32 -15.53 -7.01
C VAL A 79 -11.69 -16.12 -8.25
N LEU A 80 -10.52 -15.62 -8.68
CA LEU A 80 -9.79 -16.17 -9.83
C LEU A 80 -9.40 -17.64 -9.62
N PHE A 81 -9.02 -18.03 -8.41
CA PHE A 81 -8.71 -19.42 -8.08
C PHE A 81 -9.96 -20.31 -7.96
N ALA A 82 -11.09 -19.77 -7.51
CA ALA A 82 -12.33 -20.51 -7.34
C ALA A 82 -13.11 -20.72 -8.65
N VAL A 83 -12.94 -19.82 -9.62
CA VAL A 83 -13.60 -19.88 -10.94
C VAL A 83 -12.79 -20.70 -11.96
N ARG A 84 -11.57 -21.08 -11.61
CA ARG A 84 -10.64 -21.82 -12.47
C ARG A 84 -10.63 -23.30 -12.12
#